data_AF-A0A1F6PLE4-F1
#
_entry.id   AF-A0A1F6PLE4-F1
#
_cell.length_a   1.000
_cell.length_b   1.000
_cell.length_c   1.000
_cell.angle_alpha   90.00
_cell.angle_beta   90.00
_cell.angle_gamma   90.00
#
_symmetry.space_group_name_H-M   'P 1'
#
loop_
_entity.id
_entity.type
_entity.pdbx_description
1 polymer ?
#
loop_
_entity_poly.entity_id
_entity_poly.type
_entity_poly.pdbx_seq_one_letter_code
_entity_poly.pdbx_strand_id
1 'polypeptide(L)'
;MCKRIISLAFIIILMNLFVCPFSFAREVILENGTKVRLKLVDKVSTNLNNEGDEVNFIVMDDVKLADTTLIKEGTRATGFIAELIPKGKVGKAGRLAIYLDSTKAINGKRVPLSGTLTRKGEDKIILTAILSVLAFPPFSLLFLTMTGHDAQLPAGYQTNARVDRDVILSLDNSSFVPVSDFKY
;
A
#
# COMPACT_ATOMS: atom_id res chain seq x y z
N MET A 1 29.60 -36.57 51.26
CA MET A 1 29.83 -35.31 50.51
C MET A 1 29.11 -35.28 49.16
N CYS A 2 29.22 -36.32 48.33
CA CYS A 2 28.65 -36.40 46.97
C CYS A 2 27.12 -36.15 46.86
N LYS A 3 26.30 -36.68 47.79
CA LYS A 3 24.83 -36.51 47.78
C LYS A 3 24.35 -35.05 47.89
N ARG A 4 25.08 -34.20 48.60
CA ARG A 4 24.75 -32.76 48.75
C ARG A 4 25.03 -31.96 47.48
N ILE A 5 26.08 -32.35 46.75
CA ILE A 5 26.50 -31.71 45.50
C ILE A 5 25.51 -32.05 44.38
N ILE A 6 25.06 -33.31 44.31
CA ILE A 6 24.03 -33.75 43.36
C ILE A 6 22.69 -33.05 43.62
N SER A 7 22.30 -32.89 44.89
CA SER A 7 21.07 -32.19 45.27
C SER A 7 21.11 -30.68 44.94
N LEU A 8 22.25 -30.01 45.13
CA LEU A 8 22.44 -28.61 44.75
C LEU A 8 22.44 -28.41 43.22
N ALA A 9 23.09 -29.31 42.48
CA ALA A 9 23.10 -29.26 41.02
C ALA A 9 21.70 -29.46 40.41
N PHE A 10 20.88 -30.34 41.01
CA PHE A 10 19.51 -30.56 40.57
C PHE A 10 18.60 -29.34 40.81
N ILE A 11 18.79 -28.62 41.92
CA ILE A 11 18.06 -27.38 42.23
C ILE A 11 18.45 -26.26 41.26
N ILE A 12 19.74 -26.12 40.90
CA ILE A 12 20.21 -25.11 39.94
C ILE A 12 19.68 -25.39 38.52
N ILE A 13 19.61 -26.67 38.12
CA ILE A 13 19.00 -27.09 36.84
C ILE A 13 17.49 -26.83 36.84
N LEU A 14 16.80 -27.10 37.95
CA LEU A 14 15.37 -26.84 38.10
C LEU A 14 15.05 -25.33 38.12
N MET A 15 15.94 -24.50 38.69
CA MET A 15 15.83 -23.04 38.65
C MET A 15 16.01 -22.48 37.23
N ASN A 16 16.94 -23.04 36.43
CA ASN A 16 17.12 -22.64 35.04
C ASN A 16 15.93 -23.04 34.15
N LEU A 17 15.22 -24.12 34.49
CA LEU A 17 13.99 -24.52 33.80
C LEU A 17 12.79 -23.59 34.10
N PHE A 18 12.81 -22.87 35.23
CA PHE A 18 11.71 -21.99 35.64
C PHE A 18 11.84 -20.56 35.09
N VAL A 19 12.99 -20.21 34.51
CA VAL A 19 13.15 -18.97 33.75
C VAL A 19 12.68 -19.23 32.32
N CYS A 20 11.37 -19.47 32.15
CA CYS A 20 10.77 -19.21 30.86
C CYS A 20 11.02 -17.73 30.55
N PRO A 21 11.58 -17.37 29.38
CA PRO A 21 11.48 -15.99 28.94
C PRO A 21 9.98 -15.74 28.77
N PHE A 22 9.38 -15.07 29.75
CA PHE A 22 8.01 -14.60 29.65
C PHE A 22 8.03 -13.50 28.58
N SER A 23 7.98 -13.91 27.32
CA SER A 23 7.80 -12.99 26.19
C SER A 23 6.41 -12.41 26.36
N PHE A 24 6.34 -11.23 26.95
CA PHE A 24 5.15 -10.40 26.93
C PHE A 24 4.91 -10.00 25.47
N ALA A 25 4.05 -10.73 24.78
CA ALA A 25 3.50 -10.28 23.52
C ALA A 25 2.64 -9.05 23.80
N ARG A 26 3.09 -7.88 23.36
CA ARG A 26 2.30 -6.65 23.50
C ARG A 26 1.31 -6.59 22.36
N GLU A 27 0.03 -6.58 22.69
CA GLU A 27 -1.03 -6.36 21.71
C GLU A 27 -1.16 -4.86 21.44
N VAL A 28 -1.06 -4.47 20.17
CA VAL A 28 -1.31 -3.11 19.70
C VAL A 28 -2.43 -3.16 18.68
N ILE A 29 -3.39 -2.26 18.80
CA ILE A 29 -4.52 -2.17 17.88
C ILE A 29 -4.16 -1.14 16.80
N LEU A 30 -4.11 -1.57 15.55
CA LEU A 30 -4.08 -0.64 14.42
C LEU A 30 -5.50 -0.18 14.14
N GLU A 31 -5.78 1.09 14.40
CA GLU A 31 -7.11 1.69 14.24
C GLU A 31 -7.51 1.82 12.77
N ASN A 32 -8.80 1.58 12.49
CA ASN A 32 -9.44 1.93 11.23
C ASN A 32 -9.19 3.40 10.88
N GLY A 33 -9.00 3.68 9.59
CA GLY A 33 -8.86 5.04 9.10
C GLY A 33 -7.43 5.58 9.16
N THR A 34 -6.49 4.83 9.76
CA THR A 34 -5.06 5.15 9.72
C THR A 34 -4.61 5.34 8.28
N LYS A 35 -4.06 6.51 7.97
CA LYS A 35 -3.63 6.87 6.62
C LYS A 35 -2.30 6.20 6.30
N VAL A 36 -2.26 5.51 5.17
CA VAL A 36 -1.05 4.84 4.65
C VAL A 36 -0.73 5.43 3.29
N ARG A 37 0.46 6.03 3.16
CA ARG A 37 0.93 6.55 1.87
C ARG A 37 1.57 5.43 1.09
N LEU A 38 1.11 5.24 -0.14
CA LEU A 38 1.52 4.16 -1.01
C LEU A 38 2.05 4.73 -2.32
N LYS A 39 3.04 4.06 -2.87
CA LYS A 39 3.64 4.36 -4.16
C LYS A 39 3.48 3.17 -5.08
N LEU A 40 2.98 3.43 -6.26
CA LEU A 40 2.85 2.44 -7.32
C LEU A 40 4.25 1.99 -7.77
N VAL A 41 4.48 0.68 -7.83
CA VAL A 41 5.79 0.12 -8.25
C VAL A 41 5.90 0.09 -9.76
N ASP A 42 4.87 -0.45 -10.42
CA ASP A 42 4.87 -0.73 -11.84
C ASP A 42 3.98 0.26 -12.59
N LYS A 43 4.34 0.57 -13.84
CA LYS A 43 3.49 1.39 -14.71
C LYS A 43 2.19 0.63 -15.01
N VAL A 44 1.04 1.27 -14.79
CA VAL A 44 -0.27 0.70 -15.12
C VAL A 44 -0.90 1.49 -16.27
N SER A 45 -1.34 0.79 -17.31
CA SER A 45 -1.93 1.40 -18.50
C SER A 45 -3.09 0.57 -19.01
N THR A 46 -4.12 1.23 -19.53
CA THR A 46 -5.29 0.59 -20.17
C THR A 46 -4.96 -0.20 -21.45
N ASN A 47 -3.73 -0.09 -21.97
CA ASN A 47 -3.27 -0.84 -23.14
C ASN A 47 -2.40 -2.04 -22.75
N LEU A 48 -1.70 -1.95 -21.62
CA LEU A 48 -0.75 -2.97 -21.18
C LEU A 48 -1.37 -4.02 -20.26
N ASN A 49 -2.37 -3.61 -19.47
CA ASN A 49 -2.98 -4.43 -18.43
C ASN A 49 -4.48 -4.63 -18.71
N ASN A 50 -5.07 -5.62 -18.03
CA ASN A 50 -6.48 -5.99 -18.13
C ASN A 50 -7.21 -5.80 -16.79
N GLU A 51 -8.54 -5.83 -16.83
CA GLU A 51 -9.36 -5.88 -15.62
C GLU A 51 -9.02 -7.13 -14.80
N GLY A 52 -8.88 -6.96 -13.49
CA GLY A 52 -8.52 -8.03 -12.56
C GLY A 52 -7.01 -8.22 -12.34
N ASP A 53 -6.14 -7.54 -13.10
CA ASP A 53 -4.70 -7.66 -12.91
C ASP A 53 -4.28 -7.16 -11.52
N GLU A 54 -3.35 -7.90 -10.89
CA GLU A 54 -2.75 -7.52 -9.62
C GLU A 54 -1.73 -6.40 -9.81
N VAL A 55 -1.79 -5.40 -8.93
CA VAL A 55 -0.93 -4.22 -8.97
C VAL A 55 -0.17 -4.12 -7.66
N ASN A 56 1.16 -3.97 -7.77
CA ASN A 56 2.05 -3.85 -6.63
C ASN A 56 2.24 -2.39 -6.21
N PHE A 57 2.15 -2.17 -4.90
CA PHE A 57 2.40 -0.90 -4.23
C PHE A 57 3.46 -1.09 -3.15
N ILE A 58 4.16 0.00 -2.82
CA ILE A 58 5.11 0.07 -1.71
C ILE A 58 4.68 1.17 -0.75
N VAL A 59 4.72 0.88 0.54
CA VAL A 59 4.50 1.86 1.61
C VAL A 59 5.66 2.86 1.63
N MET A 60 5.33 4.14 1.53
CA MET A 60 6.32 5.23 1.47
C MET A 60 6.79 5.69 2.84
N ASP A 61 5.97 5.50 3.87
CA ASP A 61 6.23 6.06 5.19
C ASP A 61 5.88 5.07 6.29
N ASP A 62 6.69 5.07 7.34
CA ASP A 62 6.39 4.30 8.55
C ASP A 62 5.06 4.73 9.16
N VAL A 63 4.15 3.76 9.30
CA VAL A 63 2.89 3.96 10.01
C VAL A 63 3.10 3.56 11.46
N LYS A 64 3.15 4.55 12.34
CA LYS A 64 3.39 4.38 13.77
C LYS A 64 2.14 4.70 14.57
N LEU A 65 1.89 3.94 15.63
CA LEU A 65 0.90 4.26 16.65
C LEU A 65 1.63 4.45 17.97
N ALA A 66 1.55 5.67 18.51
CA ALA A 66 2.40 6.12 19.62
C ALA A 66 3.89 5.86 19.32
N ASP A 67 4.56 4.99 20.09
CA ASP A 67 5.99 4.70 19.97
C ASP A 67 6.29 3.43 19.15
N THR A 68 5.27 2.81 18.54
CA THR A 68 5.40 1.51 17.88
C THR A 68 5.13 1.61 16.38
N THR A 69 6.11 1.23 15.55
CA THR A 69 5.93 1.09 14.11
C THR A 69 5.13 -0.17 13.80
N LEU A 70 3.98 -0.05 13.14
CA LEU A 70 3.11 -1.18 12.81
C LEU A 70 3.27 -1.63 11.35
N ILE A 71 3.53 -0.69 10.46
CA ILE A 71 3.84 -0.94 9.06
C ILE A 71 5.10 -0.14 8.74
N LYS A 72 6.14 -0.83 8.27
CA LYS A 72 7.41 -0.20 7.90
C LYS A 72 7.33 0.37 6.49
N GLU A 73 8.02 1.48 6.23
CA GLU A 73 8.35 1.91 4.88
C GLU A 73 8.99 0.76 4.08
N GLY A 74 8.74 0.72 2.78
CA GLY A 74 9.19 -0.36 1.91
C GLY A 74 8.31 -1.61 1.97
N THR A 75 7.30 -1.68 2.85
CA THR A 75 6.42 -2.85 2.91
C THR A 75 5.58 -2.93 1.64
N ARG A 76 5.45 -4.14 1.10
CA ARG A 76 4.63 -4.41 -0.09
C ARG A 76 3.14 -4.36 0.25
N ALA A 77 2.38 -3.68 -0.60
CA ALA A 77 0.93 -3.66 -0.60
C ALA A 77 0.42 -4.14 -1.96
N THR A 78 -0.71 -4.83 -1.96
CA THR A 78 -1.34 -5.39 -3.15
C THR A 78 -2.65 -4.66 -3.43
N GLY A 79 -2.97 -4.54 -4.70
CA GLY A 79 -4.24 -4.04 -5.20
C GLY A 79 -4.59 -4.73 -6.51
N PHE A 80 -5.75 -4.42 -7.06
CA PHE A 80 -6.22 -4.98 -8.31
C PHE A 80 -6.91 -3.93 -9.16
N ILE A 81 -6.84 -4.10 -10.48
CA ILE A 81 -7.57 -3.25 -11.42
C ILE A 81 -9.05 -3.67 -11.36
N ALA A 82 -9.90 -2.83 -10.77
CA ALA A 82 -11.33 -3.13 -10.68
C ALA A 82 -12.10 -2.72 -11.94
N GLU A 83 -11.60 -1.71 -12.66
CA GLU A 83 -12.25 -1.25 -13.89
C GLU A 83 -11.20 -0.67 -14.84
N LEU A 84 -11.28 -1.11 -16.11
CA LEU A 84 -10.38 -0.70 -17.16
C LEU A 84 -11.19 -0.46 -18.44
N ILE A 85 -11.48 0.81 -18.69
CA ILE A 85 -12.11 1.25 -19.92
C ILE A 85 -11.01 1.74 -20.87
N PRO A 86 -10.69 1.01 -21.95
CA PRO A 86 -9.73 1.46 -22.94
C PRO A 86 -10.26 2.68 -23.71
N LYS A 87 -9.35 3.42 -24.36
CA LYS A 87 -9.73 4.56 -25.21
C LYS A 87 -10.63 4.11 -26.38
N GLY A 88 -11.68 4.89 -26.64
CA GLY A 88 -12.57 4.66 -27.78
C GLY A 88 -12.06 5.33 -29.06
N LYS A 89 -12.54 4.86 -30.22
CA LYS A 89 -12.22 5.44 -31.54
C LYS A 89 -12.79 6.85 -31.77
N VAL A 90 -13.76 7.29 -30.96
CA VAL A 90 -14.42 8.61 -31.09
C VAL A 90 -14.52 9.26 -29.72
N GLY A 91 -13.63 10.22 -29.41
CA GLY A 91 -13.76 11.17 -28.29
C GLY A 91 -13.86 10.62 -26.86
N LYS A 92 -13.88 9.30 -26.65
CA LYS A 92 -13.97 8.67 -25.32
C LYS A 92 -12.58 8.46 -24.73
N ALA A 93 -12.23 9.26 -23.74
CA ALA A 93 -11.03 9.03 -22.93
C ALA A 93 -11.12 7.71 -22.16
N GLY A 94 -10.00 7.01 -22.09
CA GLY A 94 -9.89 5.81 -21.26
C GLY A 94 -10.03 6.16 -19.77
N ARG A 95 -10.51 5.19 -18.99
CA ARG A 95 -10.65 5.28 -17.53
C ARG A 95 -10.04 4.04 -16.89
N LEU A 96 -9.32 4.26 -15.80
CA LEU A 96 -8.71 3.20 -15.03
C LEU A 96 -9.01 3.40 -13.55
N ALA A 97 -9.51 2.37 -12.88
CA ALA A 97 -9.74 2.34 -11.45
C ALA A 97 -9.01 1.16 -10.81
N ILE A 98 -8.14 1.47 -9.86
CA ILE A 98 -7.43 0.47 -9.07
C ILE A 98 -8.00 0.48 -7.65
N TYR A 99 -8.32 -0.70 -7.14
CA TYR A 99 -8.67 -0.89 -5.75
C TYR A 99 -7.47 -1.39 -4.97
N LEU A 100 -7.35 -0.86 -3.77
CA LEU A 100 -6.37 -1.32 -2.80
C LEU A 100 -6.99 -2.49 -2.04
N ASP A 101 -6.20 -3.55 -1.82
CA ASP A 101 -6.67 -4.76 -1.14
C ASP A 101 -6.05 -4.86 0.26
N SER A 102 -4.74 -5.05 0.34
CA SER A 102 -4.10 -5.28 1.63
C SER A 102 -2.60 -5.00 1.65
N THR A 103 -2.07 -4.87 2.85
CA THR A 103 -0.63 -4.81 3.12
C THR A 103 -0.28 -5.78 4.24
N LYS A 104 1.02 -5.90 4.53
CA LYS A 104 1.54 -6.70 5.63
C LYS A 104 1.98 -5.76 6.75
N ALA A 105 1.70 -6.13 7.99
CA ALA A 105 2.30 -5.50 9.15
C ALA A 105 3.71 -6.07 9.41
N ILE A 106 4.45 -5.43 10.32
CA ILE A 106 5.80 -5.88 10.72
C ILE A 106 5.84 -7.31 11.28
N ASN A 107 4.73 -7.80 11.85
CA ASN A 107 4.58 -9.17 12.33
C ASN A 107 4.11 -10.15 11.25
N GLY A 108 4.03 -9.71 9.99
CA GLY A 108 3.55 -10.51 8.87
C GLY A 108 2.03 -10.67 8.78
N LYS A 109 1.25 -10.12 9.71
CA LYS A 109 -0.22 -10.16 9.66
C LYS A 109 -0.74 -9.32 8.50
N ARG A 110 -1.77 -9.81 7.82
CA ARG A 110 -2.46 -9.09 6.74
C ARG A 110 -3.29 -7.95 7.34
N VAL A 111 -3.06 -6.75 6.85
CA VAL A 111 -3.81 -5.54 7.17
C VAL A 111 -4.61 -5.14 5.93
N PRO A 112 -5.94 -5.22 5.94
CA PRO A 112 -6.76 -4.81 4.81
C PRO A 112 -6.72 -3.29 4.67
N LEU A 113 -6.57 -2.84 3.43
CA LEU A 113 -6.53 -1.43 3.09
C LEU A 113 -7.75 -1.10 2.25
N SER A 114 -8.30 0.08 2.48
CA SER A 114 -9.40 0.65 1.72
C SER A 114 -8.93 1.91 1.01
N GLY A 115 -9.17 1.94 -0.29
CA GLY A 115 -8.88 3.08 -1.13
C GLY A 115 -9.10 2.73 -2.59
N THR A 116 -9.45 3.74 -3.36
CA THR A 116 -9.64 3.60 -4.81
C THR A 116 -8.87 4.71 -5.49
N LEU A 117 -8.04 4.32 -6.45
CA LEU A 117 -7.30 5.23 -7.30
C LEU A 117 -7.92 5.23 -8.69
N THR A 118 -8.63 6.31 -9.02
CA THR A 118 -9.21 6.51 -10.34
C THR A 118 -8.38 7.52 -11.13
N ARG A 119 -8.03 7.16 -12.36
CA ARG A 119 -7.47 8.08 -13.35
C ARG A 119 -8.29 8.06 -14.62
N LYS A 120 -8.59 9.27 -15.10
CA LYS A 120 -9.17 9.52 -16.40
C LYS A 120 -8.05 10.05 -17.30
N GLY A 121 -8.00 9.60 -18.55
CA GLY A 121 -7.11 10.21 -19.54
C GLY A 121 -7.41 11.71 -19.69
N GLU A 122 -6.41 12.54 -19.95
CA GLU A 122 -6.59 13.98 -20.14
C GLU A 122 -7.46 14.26 -21.37
N ASP A 123 -8.62 14.84 -21.11
CA ASP A 123 -9.52 15.38 -22.11
C ASP A 123 -8.97 16.74 -22.58
N LYS A 124 -8.14 16.76 -23.65
CA LYS A 124 -7.81 18.01 -24.37
C LYS A 124 -9.01 18.58 -25.16
N ILE A 125 -10.23 18.42 -24.65
CA ILE A 125 -11.47 18.91 -25.28
C ILE A 125 -11.54 20.44 -25.19
N ILE A 126 -10.90 21.04 -24.17
CA ILE A 126 -11.02 22.48 -23.90
C ILE A 126 -10.22 23.33 -24.90
N LEU A 127 -9.09 22.83 -25.43
CA LEU A 127 -8.28 23.61 -26.38
C LEU A 127 -8.87 23.60 -27.81
N THR A 128 -9.57 22.53 -28.19
CA THR A 128 -10.12 22.36 -29.54
C THR A 128 -11.49 22.98 -29.73
N ALA A 129 -12.30 23.14 -28.68
CA ALA A 129 -13.58 23.86 -28.77
C ALA A 129 -13.39 25.34 -29.15
N ILE A 130 -12.27 25.96 -28.74
CA ILE A 130 -11.96 27.36 -29.08
C ILE A 130 -11.41 27.45 -30.52
N LEU A 131 -10.69 26.43 -31.00
CA LEU A 131 -10.12 26.41 -32.36
C LEU A 131 -11.15 26.00 -33.44
N SER A 132 -12.14 25.18 -33.10
CA SER A 132 -13.16 24.70 -34.05
C SER A 132 -14.17 25.77 -34.46
N VAL A 133 -14.40 26.78 -33.61
CA VAL A 133 -15.28 27.93 -33.92
C VAL A 133 -14.61 28.90 -34.90
N LEU A 134 -13.27 28.91 -34.99
CA LEU A 134 -12.50 29.83 -35.83
C LEU A 134 -12.04 29.21 -37.17
N ALA A 135 -12.11 27.89 -37.33
CA ALA A 135 -11.56 27.18 -38.49
C ALA A 135 -12.62 26.91 -39.57
N PHE A 136 -12.32 27.35 -40.80
CA PHE A 136 -13.08 27.11 -42.03
C PHE A 136 -13.48 25.62 -42.21
N PRO A 137 -14.65 25.31 -42.82
CA PRO A 137 -15.23 23.97 -42.89
C PRO A 137 -14.32 22.77 -43.26
N PRO A 138 -13.29 22.87 -44.13
CA PRO A 138 -12.39 21.73 -44.38
C PRO A 138 -11.57 21.29 -43.16
N PHE A 139 -11.37 22.13 -42.13
CA PHE A 139 -10.60 21.78 -40.92
C PHE A 139 -11.46 21.15 -39.81
N SER A 140 -12.79 21.24 -39.89
CA SER A 140 -13.69 20.65 -38.89
C SER A 140 -13.69 19.11 -38.93
N LEU A 141 -13.33 18.49 -40.06
CA LEU A 141 -13.18 17.03 -40.16
C LEU A 141 -11.99 16.49 -39.35
N LEU A 142 -11.02 17.33 -38.97
CA LEU A 142 -9.89 16.92 -38.11
C LEU A 142 -10.34 16.60 -36.67
N PHE A 143 -11.54 17.03 -36.26
CA PHE A 143 -12.08 16.65 -34.95
C PHE A 143 -12.42 15.15 -34.86
N LEU A 144 -12.72 14.49 -35.99
CA LEU A 144 -13.01 13.04 -36.03
C LEU A 144 -11.77 12.14 -35.88
N THR A 145 -10.56 12.67 -36.07
CA THR A 145 -9.30 11.96 -35.81
C THR A 145 -8.76 12.17 -34.41
N MET A 146 -9.50 12.91 -33.56
CA MET A 146 -9.17 13.04 -32.14
C MET A 146 -9.47 11.73 -31.41
N THR A 147 -8.44 10.88 -31.37
CA THR A 147 -8.41 9.69 -30.54
C THR A 147 -8.29 10.11 -29.07
N GLY A 148 -9.10 9.52 -28.19
CA GLY A 148 -8.96 9.72 -26.74
C GLY A 148 -7.57 9.26 -26.30
N HIS A 149 -6.94 9.97 -25.36
CA HIS A 149 -5.63 9.56 -24.85
C HIS A 149 -5.81 8.39 -23.86
N ASP A 150 -4.85 7.46 -23.84
CA ASP A 150 -4.86 6.34 -22.90
C ASP A 150 -4.71 6.85 -21.46
N ALA A 151 -5.45 6.27 -20.52
CA ALA A 151 -5.21 6.52 -19.10
C ALA A 151 -3.98 5.71 -18.67
N GLN A 152 -2.91 6.43 -18.29
CA GLN A 152 -1.65 5.82 -17.83
C GLN A 152 -1.30 6.36 -16.45
N LEU A 153 -0.93 5.46 -15.54
CA LEU A 153 -0.30 5.80 -14.28
C LEU A 153 1.18 5.45 -14.36
N PRO A 154 2.08 6.43 -14.28
CA PRO A 154 3.50 6.15 -14.25
C PRO A 154 3.87 5.41 -12.96
N ALA A 155 4.91 4.58 -13.06
CA ALA A 155 5.57 4.04 -11.88
C ALA A 155 5.97 5.19 -10.94
N GLY A 156 5.75 5.00 -9.66
CA GLY A 156 6.03 5.99 -8.63
C GLY A 156 4.89 6.94 -8.30
N TYR A 157 3.71 6.76 -8.91
CA TYR A 157 2.52 7.51 -8.54
C TYR A 157 2.14 7.29 -7.07
N GLN A 158 1.92 8.39 -6.33
CA GLN A 158 1.61 8.35 -4.90
C GLN A 158 0.09 8.39 -4.68
N THR A 159 -0.41 7.52 -3.81
CA THR A 159 -1.81 7.48 -3.39
C THR A 159 -1.91 7.27 -1.88
N ASN A 160 -3.03 7.69 -1.30
CA ASN A 160 -3.30 7.52 0.13
C ASN A 160 -4.36 6.43 0.28
N ALA A 161 -4.03 5.36 0.98
CA ALA A 161 -4.98 4.35 1.44
C ALA A 161 -5.31 4.58 2.92
N ARG A 162 -6.38 3.95 3.38
CA ARG A 162 -6.75 3.90 4.78
C ARG A 162 -6.84 2.45 5.23
N VAL A 163 -6.64 2.20 6.52
CA VAL A 163 -6.91 0.88 7.10
C VAL A 163 -8.43 0.67 7.16
N ASP A 164 -8.91 -0.46 6.64
CA ASP A 164 -10.34 -0.74 6.50
C ASP A 164 -11.01 -1.24 7.79
N ARG A 165 -10.23 -1.79 8.73
CA ARG A 165 -10.74 -2.30 10.00
C ARG A 165 -9.66 -2.34 11.06
N ASP A 166 -10.08 -2.40 12.31
CA ASP A 166 -9.17 -2.56 13.43
C ASP A 166 -8.46 -3.90 13.34
N VAL A 167 -7.13 -3.88 13.44
CA VAL A 167 -6.30 -5.09 13.43
C VAL A 167 -5.48 -5.16 14.71
N ILE A 168 -5.75 -6.17 15.53
CA ILE A 168 -4.92 -6.47 16.70
C ILE A 168 -3.62 -7.10 16.21
N LEU A 169 -2.50 -6.45 16.49
CA LEU A 169 -1.16 -6.91 16.18
C LEU A 169 -0.49 -7.32 17.49
N SER A 170 -0.27 -8.62 17.66
CA SER A 170 0.62 -9.12 18.70
C SER A 170 2.05 -8.92 18.21
N LEU A 171 2.81 -8.05 18.88
CA LEU A 171 4.20 -7.79 18.56
C LEU A 171 5.08 -8.54 19.56
N ASP A 172 6.00 -9.34 19.02
CA ASP A 172 7.11 -9.91 19.78
C ASP A 172 8.23 -8.86 19.89
N ASN A 173 8.94 -8.86 21.02
CA ASN A 173 9.96 -7.85 21.38
C ASN A 173 11.09 -7.71 20.34
N SER A 174 11.23 -8.67 19.43
CA SER A 174 12.17 -8.67 18.30
C SER A 174 11.84 -7.67 17.18
N SER A 175 10.61 -7.13 17.16
CA SER A 175 10.14 -6.18 16.15
C SER A 175 10.13 -4.72 16.62
N PHE A 176 10.42 -4.50 17.91
CA PHE A 176 10.68 -3.19 18.47
C PHE A 176 12.12 -2.81 18.15
N VAL A 177 12.32 -1.77 17.34
CA VAL A 177 13.57 -1.02 17.31
C VAL A 177 13.44 0.04 18.41
N PRO A 178 14.00 -0.17 19.62
CA PRO A 178 14.10 0.93 20.57
C PRO A 178 14.94 2.03 19.91
N VAL A 179 14.46 3.28 19.96
CA VAL A 179 15.27 4.45 19.62
C VAL A 179 16.32 4.60 20.72
N SER A 180 17.37 3.78 20.67
CA SER A 180 18.60 3.97 21.41
C SER A 180 19.45 4.98 20.66
N ASP A 181 19.31 6.25 21.03
CA ASP A 181 20.38 7.27 21.11
C ASP A 181 19.79 8.68 20.96
N PHE A 182 19.11 9.15 22.01
CA PHE A 182 19.22 10.57 22.37
C PHE A 182 20.29 10.68 23.45
N LYS A 183 21.53 10.82 23.01
CA LYS A 183 22.64 11.23 23.85
C LYS A 183 22.55 12.75 23.98
N TYR A 184 22.29 13.21 25.20
CA TYR A 184 22.34 14.62 25.62
C TYR A 184 23.70 15.25 25.31
#